data_AF-A0A959NV64-F1
#
_entry.id   AF-A0A959NV64-F1
#
_cell.length_a   1.000
_cell.length_b   1.000
_cell.length_c   1.000
_cell.angle_alpha   90.00
_cell.angle_beta   90.00
_cell.angle_gamma   90.00
#
_symmetry.space_group_name_H-M   'P 1'
#
loop_
_entity.id
_entity.type
_entity.pdbx_description
1 polymer ?
#
loop_
_entity_poly.entity_id
_entity_poly.type
_entity_poly.pdbx_seq_one_letter_code
_entity_poly.pdbx_strand_id
1 'polypeptide(L)'
;DEETGKYYLIAGYIESDYFDRNVNDERTEIEFSKDGLFDAELISKQELYAAIEPVIRKHFENVVENFRQKKLDTLNSFIAEKAPQYRILAKHSAVLENIVVTENMSEQDIDLKLYKAYQDIDFESRKEVNKILQSITEAEENPDTLRDKYLVVLHNLSELNKSKLAQYVVHRKYIIELFEKSLDLNQKGKYELEKTIHDIVFPTKKDSDEVLFEDQNLWLIDERLSFHTFLTSDKPLNSIEGLETESIDRPDLLIFNNPISFIEGEDAPFNSVVLVEFKRPMRDNYDPEKDNPIEQIYDYVSKIRAGKQITRKGRRYPIKDETWFYTYLVCDINDKIEKWASYAQLSKTYDGLGYYGYNKDLRCMIEILTFDQVLANAKKRNRVLFNKLGV
;
A
#
# COMPACT_ATOMS: atom_id res chain seq x y z
N ASP A 1 -27.16 26.71 -14.45
CA ASP A 1 -27.14 27.77 -15.46
C ASP A 1 -25.81 28.47 -15.33
N GLU A 2 -24.98 28.46 -16.38
CA GLU A 2 -23.59 28.92 -16.32
C GLU A 2 -23.48 30.45 -16.15
N GLU A 3 -24.51 31.22 -16.54
CA GLU A 3 -24.54 32.67 -16.38
C GLU A 3 -24.98 33.11 -14.98
N THR A 4 -25.88 32.36 -14.34
CA THR A 4 -26.54 32.76 -13.08
C THR A 4 -26.15 31.92 -11.88
N GLY A 5 -25.49 30.77 -12.08
CA GLY A 5 -25.09 29.83 -11.03
C GLY A 5 -26.26 29.10 -10.35
N LYS A 6 -27.48 29.23 -10.86
CA LYS A 6 -28.69 28.61 -10.27
C LYS A 6 -28.93 27.21 -10.83
N TYR A 7 -29.56 26.36 -10.00
CA TYR A 7 -30.14 25.11 -10.44
C TYR A 7 -31.26 25.37 -11.43
N TYR A 8 -31.33 24.56 -12.49
CA TYR A 8 -32.39 24.60 -13.49
C TYR A 8 -32.79 23.18 -13.87
N LEU A 9 -34.05 23.02 -14.27
CA LEU A 9 -34.60 21.76 -14.72
C LEU A 9 -34.74 21.82 -16.25
N ILE A 10 -34.32 20.76 -16.93
CA ILE A 10 -34.61 20.58 -18.36
C ILE A 10 -35.90 19.77 -18.45
N ALA A 11 -36.95 20.37 -19.00
CA ALA A 11 -38.21 19.70 -19.31
C ALA A 11 -38.32 19.51 -20.83
N GLY A 12 -38.32 18.26 -21.27
CA GLY A 12 -38.60 17.90 -22.66
C GLY A 12 -40.06 17.49 -22.82
N TYR A 13 -40.77 18.16 -23.71
CA TYR A 13 -42.13 17.78 -24.09
C TYR A 13 -42.09 17.10 -25.45
N ILE A 14 -42.80 15.98 -25.56
CA ILE A 14 -42.90 15.20 -26.80
C ILE A 14 -44.36 15.27 -27.22
N GLU A 15 -44.61 15.82 -28.41
CA GLU A 15 -45.95 15.98 -28.97
C GLU A 15 -46.09 15.12 -30.23
N SER A 16 -47.21 14.42 -30.34
CA SER A 16 -47.57 13.61 -31.51
C SER A 16 -49.03 13.23 -31.43
N ASP A 17 -49.73 13.25 -32.58
CA ASP A 17 -51.08 12.69 -32.73
C ASP A 17 -51.17 11.25 -32.23
N TYR A 18 -50.06 10.52 -32.24
CA TYR A 18 -49.98 9.17 -31.68
C TYR A 18 -50.30 9.15 -30.19
N PHE A 19 -49.77 10.09 -29.40
CA PHE A 19 -50.02 10.14 -27.96
C PHE A 19 -51.45 10.55 -27.63
N ASP A 20 -52.11 11.33 -28.49
CA ASP A 20 -53.51 11.69 -28.30
C ASP A 20 -54.47 10.52 -28.56
N ARG A 21 -54.06 9.57 -29.42
CA ARG A 21 -54.89 8.41 -29.83
C ARG A 21 -54.68 7.18 -28.95
N ASN A 22 -53.55 7.08 -28.28
CA ASN A 22 -53.16 5.90 -27.50
C ASN A 22 -53.05 6.26 -26.00
N VAL A 23 -54.17 6.69 -25.43
CA VAL A 23 -54.33 6.98 -23.99
C VAL A 23 -55.43 6.11 -23.42
N ASN A 24 -55.32 5.80 -22.13
CA ASN A 24 -56.38 5.11 -21.42
C ASN A 24 -57.69 5.94 -21.39
N ASP A 25 -58.82 5.31 -21.07
CA ASP A 25 -60.15 5.95 -21.02
C ASP A 25 -60.19 7.20 -20.12
N GLU A 26 -59.41 7.19 -19.03
CA GLU A 26 -59.29 8.30 -18.07
C GLU A 26 -58.35 9.42 -18.54
N ARG A 27 -57.62 9.21 -19.67
CA ARG A 27 -56.59 10.09 -20.24
C ARG A 27 -55.50 10.50 -19.25
N THR A 28 -55.16 9.60 -18.34
CA THR A 28 -54.13 9.76 -17.32
C THR A 28 -52.81 9.10 -17.70
N GLU A 29 -52.83 8.13 -18.61
CA GLU A 29 -51.64 7.39 -19.05
C GLU A 29 -51.65 7.11 -20.55
N ILE A 30 -50.46 7.12 -21.17
CA ILE A 30 -50.23 6.71 -22.56
C ILE A 30 -50.06 5.19 -22.59
N GLU A 31 -50.76 4.52 -23.50
CA GLU A 31 -50.64 3.09 -23.73
C GLU A 31 -49.43 2.78 -24.61
N PHE A 32 -48.54 1.91 -24.10
CA PHE A 32 -47.36 1.42 -24.80
C PHE A 32 -47.44 -0.09 -24.92
N SER A 33 -46.84 -0.65 -25.97
CA SER A 33 -46.75 -2.10 -26.19
C SER A 33 -46.05 -2.79 -25.01
N LYS A 34 -46.61 -3.94 -24.58
CA LYS A 34 -46.09 -4.75 -23.45
C LYS A 34 -45.50 -6.09 -23.90
N ASP A 35 -44.89 -6.16 -25.08
CA ASP A 35 -44.29 -7.37 -25.68
C ASP A 35 -45.30 -8.53 -25.91
N GLY A 36 -46.60 -8.20 -26.05
CA GLY A 36 -47.67 -9.17 -26.30
C GLY A 36 -48.14 -9.22 -27.77
N LEU A 37 -48.64 -10.38 -28.21
CA LEU A 37 -49.11 -10.63 -29.59
C LEU A 37 -50.28 -9.75 -30.07
N PHE A 38 -50.89 -8.98 -29.16
CA PHE A 38 -52.10 -8.18 -29.41
C PHE A 38 -51.84 -6.66 -29.53
N ASP A 39 -50.58 -6.21 -29.40
CA ASP A 39 -50.21 -4.79 -29.35
C ASP A 39 -49.46 -4.32 -30.62
N ALA A 40 -49.73 -4.93 -31.78
CA ALA A 40 -48.93 -4.75 -33.01
C ALA A 40 -48.94 -3.30 -33.57
N GLU A 41 -49.91 -2.48 -33.18
CA GLU A 41 -50.02 -1.06 -33.58
C GLU A 41 -49.46 -0.09 -32.52
N LEU A 42 -49.04 -0.59 -31.35
CA LEU A 42 -48.47 0.23 -30.28
C LEU A 42 -46.94 0.26 -30.35
N ILE A 43 -46.33 1.43 -30.12
CA ILE A 43 -44.88 1.55 -29.96
C ILE A 43 -44.47 1.13 -28.55
N SER A 44 -43.26 0.60 -28.42
CA SER A 44 -42.67 0.36 -27.10
C SER A 44 -42.05 1.65 -26.53
N LYS A 45 -41.98 1.75 -25.18
CA LYS A 45 -41.22 2.85 -24.54
C LYS A 45 -39.75 2.83 -24.92
N GLN A 46 -39.16 1.65 -25.14
CA GLN A 46 -37.75 1.51 -25.52
C GLN A 46 -37.49 2.09 -26.92
N GLU A 47 -38.34 1.81 -27.90
CA GLU A 47 -38.22 2.37 -29.25
C GLU A 47 -38.37 3.89 -29.23
N LEU A 48 -39.34 4.40 -28.47
CA LEU A 48 -39.52 5.84 -28.30
C LEU A 48 -38.26 6.49 -27.70
N TYR A 49 -37.70 5.93 -26.62
CA TYR A 49 -36.49 6.45 -26.01
C TYR A 49 -35.26 6.34 -26.93
N ALA A 50 -35.10 5.24 -27.65
CA ALA A 50 -34.02 5.05 -28.61
C ALA A 50 -34.08 6.07 -29.76
N ALA A 51 -35.29 6.45 -30.20
CA ALA A 51 -35.47 7.48 -31.23
C ALA A 51 -35.22 8.90 -30.73
N ILE A 52 -35.55 9.18 -29.46
CA ILE A 52 -35.42 10.52 -28.87
C ILE A 52 -34.00 10.81 -28.39
N GLU A 53 -33.31 9.81 -27.86
CA GLU A 53 -31.94 9.93 -27.34
C GLU A 53 -30.99 10.72 -28.28
N PRO A 54 -30.86 10.40 -29.58
CA PRO A 54 -29.96 11.13 -30.47
C PRO A 54 -30.37 12.59 -30.68
N VAL A 55 -31.67 12.91 -30.65
CA VAL A 55 -32.19 14.28 -30.78
C VAL A 55 -31.83 15.11 -29.55
N ILE A 56 -32.05 14.56 -28.35
CA ILE A 56 -31.68 15.22 -27.09
C ILE A 56 -30.17 15.43 -27.02
N ARG A 57 -29.37 14.39 -27.33
CA ARG A 57 -27.90 14.49 -27.33
C ARG A 57 -27.39 15.57 -28.27
N LYS A 58 -27.98 15.70 -29.45
CA LYS A 58 -27.63 16.75 -30.42
C LYS A 58 -28.03 18.15 -29.94
N HIS A 59 -29.21 18.29 -29.36
CA HIS A 59 -29.68 19.60 -28.89
C HIS A 59 -28.86 20.11 -27.69
N PHE A 60 -28.49 19.21 -26.79
CA PHE A 60 -27.68 19.53 -25.61
C PHE A 60 -26.20 19.21 -25.80
N GLU A 61 -25.71 19.12 -27.04
CA GLU A 61 -24.34 18.66 -27.34
C GLU A 61 -23.28 19.43 -26.53
N ASN A 62 -23.35 20.77 -26.53
CA ASN A 62 -22.41 21.60 -25.76
C ASN A 62 -22.49 21.34 -24.24
N VAL A 63 -23.69 21.15 -23.71
CA VAL A 63 -23.90 20.90 -22.27
C VAL A 63 -23.38 19.50 -21.90
N VAL A 64 -23.72 18.49 -22.71
CA VAL A 64 -23.26 17.11 -22.55
C VAL A 64 -21.73 17.05 -22.65
N GLU A 65 -21.14 17.78 -23.59
CA GLU A 65 -19.70 17.82 -23.80
C GLU A 65 -18.97 18.53 -22.64
N ASN A 66 -19.51 19.64 -22.13
CA ASN A 66 -19.00 20.28 -20.91
C ASN A 66 -19.04 19.34 -19.70
N PHE A 67 -20.16 18.63 -19.50
CA PHE A 67 -20.25 17.62 -18.44
C PHE A 67 -19.28 16.45 -18.66
N ARG A 68 -19.11 16.01 -19.91
CA ARG A 68 -18.16 14.95 -20.29
C ARG A 68 -16.73 15.38 -19.95
N GLN A 69 -16.33 16.58 -20.35
CA GLN A 69 -14.99 17.10 -20.10
C GLN A 69 -14.73 17.29 -18.59
N LYS A 70 -15.65 17.95 -17.87
CA LYS A 70 -15.57 18.13 -16.42
C LYS A 70 -15.45 16.79 -15.68
N LYS A 71 -16.19 15.78 -16.13
CA LYS A 71 -16.07 14.41 -15.61
C LYS A 71 -14.68 13.84 -15.85
N LEU A 72 -14.20 13.85 -17.08
CA LEU A 72 -12.89 13.29 -17.44
C LEU A 72 -11.77 14.00 -16.68
N ASP A 73 -11.83 15.32 -16.55
CA ASP A 73 -10.87 16.11 -15.78
C ASP A 73 -10.89 15.73 -14.29
N THR A 74 -12.08 15.53 -13.72
CA THR A 74 -12.23 15.06 -12.33
C THR A 74 -11.60 13.69 -12.13
N LEU A 75 -11.90 12.73 -13.02
CA LEU A 75 -11.34 11.37 -12.94
C LEU A 75 -9.82 11.38 -13.14
N ASN A 76 -9.33 12.09 -14.15
CA ASN A 76 -7.90 12.16 -14.45
C ASN A 76 -7.12 12.84 -13.32
N SER A 77 -7.65 13.91 -12.74
CA SER A 77 -7.03 14.59 -11.59
C SER A 77 -7.01 13.67 -10.36
N PHE A 78 -8.11 12.96 -10.09
CA PHE A 78 -8.17 11.99 -9.00
C PHE A 78 -7.15 10.86 -9.18
N ILE A 79 -7.04 10.31 -10.39
CA ILE A 79 -6.06 9.27 -10.73
C ILE A 79 -4.62 9.80 -10.57
N ALA A 80 -4.34 11.02 -11.02
CA ALA A 80 -3.00 11.59 -10.96
C ALA A 80 -2.55 11.91 -9.52
N GLU A 81 -3.45 12.50 -8.71
CA GLU A 81 -3.09 13.03 -7.39
C GLU A 81 -3.31 12.03 -6.25
N LYS A 82 -4.34 11.18 -6.35
CA LYS A 82 -4.83 10.37 -5.23
C LYS A 82 -4.75 8.87 -5.48
N ALA A 83 -5.09 8.43 -6.69
CA ALA A 83 -5.24 7.02 -7.02
C ALA A 83 -4.39 6.58 -8.24
N PRO A 84 -3.06 6.70 -8.16
CA PRO A 84 -2.14 6.39 -9.27
C PRO A 84 -2.18 4.92 -9.70
N GLN A 85 -2.69 4.02 -8.86
CA GLN A 85 -2.95 2.62 -9.19
C GLN A 85 -3.89 2.42 -10.37
N TYR A 86 -4.73 3.42 -10.70
CA TYR A 86 -5.67 3.36 -11.82
C TYR A 86 -5.16 4.05 -13.10
N ARG A 87 -3.88 4.44 -13.17
CA ARG A 87 -3.32 5.17 -14.32
C ARG A 87 -3.53 4.48 -15.66
N ILE A 88 -3.58 3.15 -15.68
CA ILE A 88 -3.88 2.39 -16.91
C ILE A 88 -5.21 2.81 -17.53
N LEU A 89 -6.23 3.17 -16.72
CA LEU A 89 -7.54 3.61 -17.20
C LEU A 89 -7.47 4.90 -18.01
N ALA A 90 -6.50 5.78 -17.76
CA ALA A 90 -6.32 7.00 -18.56
C ALA A 90 -5.96 6.70 -20.03
N LYS A 91 -5.42 5.51 -20.33
CA LYS A 91 -5.19 5.03 -21.70
C LYS A 91 -6.43 4.41 -22.35
N HIS A 92 -7.46 4.13 -21.56
CA HIS A 92 -8.74 3.54 -22.00
C HIS A 92 -9.87 4.55 -21.79
N SER A 93 -9.84 5.67 -22.53
CA SER A 93 -10.82 6.76 -22.40
C SER A 93 -12.27 6.29 -22.50
N ALA A 94 -12.56 5.33 -23.38
CA ALA A 94 -13.88 4.73 -23.53
C ALA A 94 -14.40 4.08 -22.22
N VAL A 95 -13.50 3.54 -21.39
CA VAL A 95 -13.88 2.98 -20.08
C VAL A 95 -14.22 4.09 -19.10
N LEU A 96 -13.41 5.15 -19.04
CA LEU A 96 -13.69 6.33 -18.21
C LEU A 96 -14.99 7.03 -18.63
N GLU A 97 -15.32 7.01 -19.91
CA GLU A 97 -16.58 7.54 -20.45
C GLU A 97 -17.80 6.77 -19.94
N ASN A 98 -17.69 5.49 -19.63
CA ASN A 98 -18.78 4.70 -19.07
C ASN A 98 -18.93 4.85 -17.55
N ILE A 99 -17.93 5.43 -16.88
CA ILE A 99 -18.03 5.71 -15.44
C ILE A 99 -18.99 6.88 -15.22
N VAL A 100 -20.00 6.66 -14.39
CA VAL A 100 -20.94 7.71 -13.96
C VAL A 100 -20.30 8.52 -12.83
N VAL A 101 -20.17 9.83 -12.99
CA VAL A 101 -19.71 10.76 -11.94
C VAL A 101 -20.76 11.85 -11.77
N THR A 102 -21.09 12.16 -10.52
CA THR A 102 -22.01 13.26 -10.15
C THR A 102 -21.24 14.30 -9.34
N GLU A 103 -21.74 15.53 -9.29
CA GLU A 103 -21.01 16.65 -8.67
C GLU A 103 -20.73 16.46 -7.17
N ASN A 104 -21.55 15.67 -6.47
CA ASN A 104 -21.44 15.42 -5.03
C ASN A 104 -20.93 14.01 -4.70
N MET A 105 -20.31 13.33 -5.66
CA MET A 105 -19.78 11.98 -5.44
C MET A 105 -18.61 12.01 -4.45
N SER A 106 -18.62 11.12 -3.46
CA SER A 106 -17.52 11.05 -2.52
C SER A 106 -16.26 10.48 -3.18
N GLU A 107 -15.08 10.79 -2.63
CA GLU A 107 -13.82 10.22 -3.11
C GLU A 107 -13.82 8.68 -3.03
N GLN A 108 -14.48 8.11 -2.03
CA GLN A 108 -14.65 6.66 -1.87
C GLN A 108 -15.51 6.06 -2.99
N ASP A 109 -16.57 6.76 -3.41
CA ASP A 109 -17.41 6.32 -4.52
C ASP A 109 -16.67 6.40 -5.86
N ILE A 110 -15.84 7.44 -6.05
CA ILE A 110 -14.98 7.56 -7.24
C ILE A 110 -13.97 6.42 -7.27
N ASP A 111 -13.28 6.16 -6.14
CA ASP A 111 -12.31 5.07 -5.99
C ASP A 111 -12.96 3.71 -6.30
N LEU A 112 -14.15 3.42 -5.74
CA LEU A 112 -14.87 2.17 -5.99
C LEU A 112 -15.24 1.98 -7.46
N LYS A 113 -15.63 3.04 -8.16
CA LYS A 113 -15.95 2.97 -9.60
C LYS A 113 -14.71 2.75 -10.45
N LEU A 114 -13.63 3.45 -10.15
CA LEU A 114 -12.33 3.25 -10.82
C LEU A 114 -11.79 1.85 -10.55
N TYR A 115 -11.94 1.33 -9.32
CA TYR A 115 -11.56 -0.03 -8.98
C TYR A 115 -12.28 -1.07 -9.85
N LYS A 116 -13.61 -0.96 -10.00
CA LYS A 116 -14.39 -1.87 -10.85
C LYS A 116 -13.91 -1.81 -12.31
N ALA A 117 -13.82 -0.61 -12.87
CA ALA A 117 -13.32 -0.39 -14.22
C ALA A 117 -11.90 -0.94 -14.44
N TYR A 118 -11.05 -0.81 -13.42
CA TYR A 118 -9.70 -1.36 -13.43
C TYR A 118 -9.70 -2.89 -13.47
N GLN A 119 -10.55 -3.55 -12.67
CA GLN A 119 -10.64 -5.01 -12.66
C GLN A 119 -11.07 -5.56 -14.03
N ASP A 120 -11.99 -4.88 -14.71
CA ASP A 120 -12.41 -5.25 -16.06
C ASP A 120 -11.24 -5.15 -17.06
N ILE A 121 -10.48 -4.05 -17.01
CA ILE A 121 -9.28 -3.87 -17.86
C ILE A 121 -8.19 -4.89 -17.53
N ASP A 122 -7.93 -5.16 -16.26
CA ASP A 122 -6.94 -6.14 -15.81
C ASP A 122 -7.33 -7.57 -16.24
N PHE A 123 -8.62 -7.90 -16.19
CA PHE A 123 -9.14 -9.17 -16.69
C PHE A 123 -8.99 -9.30 -18.21
N GLU A 124 -9.47 -8.32 -18.99
CA GLU A 124 -9.36 -8.36 -20.45
C GLU A 124 -7.90 -8.36 -20.93
N SER A 125 -7.03 -7.60 -20.27
CA SER A 125 -5.58 -7.59 -20.58
C SER A 125 -4.95 -8.98 -20.38
N ARG A 126 -5.31 -9.70 -19.31
CA ARG A 126 -4.83 -11.08 -19.06
C ARG A 126 -5.38 -12.06 -20.08
N LYS A 127 -6.64 -11.92 -20.46
CA LYS A 127 -7.29 -12.75 -21.47
C LYS A 127 -6.63 -12.57 -22.85
N GLU A 128 -6.35 -11.34 -23.25
CA GLU A 128 -5.63 -11.05 -24.51
C GLU A 128 -4.20 -11.63 -24.49
N VAL A 129 -3.48 -11.51 -23.38
CA VAL A 129 -2.16 -12.17 -23.22
C VAL A 129 -2.27 -13.68 -23.41
N ASN A 130 -3.21 -14.34 -22.74
CA ASN A 130 -3.41 -15.79 -22.87
C ASN A 130 -3.78 -16.20 -24.31
N LYS A 131 -4.63 -15.43 -24.97
CA LYS A 131 -5.02 -15.66 -26.36
C LYS A 131 -3.83 -15.55 -27.31
N ILE A 132 -2.97 -14.53 -27.14
CA ILE A 132 -1.76 -14.39 -27.96
C ILE A 132 -0.81 -15.57 -27.70
N LEU A 133 -0.61 -15.97 -26.44
CA LEU A 133 0.23 -17.12 -26.09
C LEU A 133 -0.27 -18.44 -26.72
N GLN A 134 -1.58 -18.69 -26.71
CA GLN A 134 -2.18 -19.85 -27.38
C GLN A 134 -1.95 -19.80 -28.90
N SER A 135 -2.12 -18.63 -29.52
CA SER A 135 -1.89 -18.46 -30.96
C SER A 135 -0.43 -18.68 -31.37
N ILE A 136 0.53 -18.52 -30.45
CA ILE A 136 1.95 -18.78 -30.69
C ILE A 136 2.24 -20.30 -30.70
N THR A 137 1.58 -21.07 -29.84
CA THR A 137 1.74 -22.53 -29.79
C THR A 137 1.10 -23.27 -30.97
N GLU A 138 0.14 -22.65 -31.65
CA GLU A 138 -0.67 -23.31 -32.68
C GLU A 138 -0.16 -23.11 -34.12
N ALA A 139 0.88 -22.30 -34.36
CA ALA A 139 1.28 -21.91 -35.72
C ALA A 139 2.78 -22.14 -36.05
N GLU A 140 3.05 -22.72 -37.23
CA GLU A 140 4.32 -22.58 -37.96
C GLU A 140 4.42 -21.15 -38.51
N GLU A 141 4.71 -20.18 -37.65
CA GLU A 141 4.78 -18.76 -38.03
C GLU A 141 6.20 -18.32 -38.43
N ASN A 142 6.26 -17.39 -39.40
CA ASN A 142 7.49 -16.69 -39.78
C ASN A 142 8.14 -16.04 -38.53
N PRO A 143 9.46 -16.14 -38.35
CA PRO A 143 10.19 -15.49 -37.25
C PRO A 143 9.82 -14.03 -36.98
N ASP A 144 9.53 -13.23 -38.02
CA ASP A 144 9.19 -11.82 -37.87
C ASP A 144 7.80 -11.60 -37.25
N THR A 145 6.78 -12.35 -37.70
CA THR A 145 5.41 -12.27 -37.14
C THR A 145 5.36 -12.77 -35.70
N LEU A 146 6.16 -13.80 -35.40
CA LEU A 146 6.31 -14.32 -34.06
C LEU A 146 6.96 -13.29 -33.12
N ARG A 147 8.01 -12.60 -33.60
CA ARG A 147 8.66 -11.52 -32.85
C ARG A 147 7.69 -10.38 -32.52
N ASP A 148 6.87 -9.95 -33.48
CA ASP A 148 5.88 -8.90 -33.26
C ASP A 148 4.86 -9.28 -32.19
N LYS A 149 4.35 -10.52 -32.22
CA LYS A 149 3.45 -11.03 -31.16
C LYS A 149 4.12 -11.04 -29.78
N TYR A 150 5.38 -11.46 -29.69
CA TYR A 150 6.12 -11.40 -28.42
C TYR A 150 6.27 -9.97 -27.89
N LEU A 151 6.55 -9.00 -28.76
CA LEU A 151 6.67 -7.60 -28.36
C LEU A 151 5.35 -7.04 -27.80
N VAL A 152 4.22 -7.41 -28.41
CA VAL A 152 2.88 -7.05 -27.91
C VAL A 152 2.64 -7.64 -26.52
N VAL A 153 2.95 -8.93 -26.32
CA VAL A 153 2.79 -9.59 -25.01
C VAL A 153 3.67 -8.93 -23.95
N LEU A 154 4.95 -8.69 -24.25
CA LEU A 154 5.89 -8.04 -23.32
C LEU A 154 5.43 -6.64 -22.93
N HIS A 155 4.92 -5.86 -23.89
CA HIS A 155 4.36 -4.55 -23.62
C HIS A 155 3.15 -4.63 -22.67
N ASN A 156 2.20 -5.52 -22.94
CA ASN A 156 1.01 -5.69 -22.11
C ASN A 156 1.36 -6.17 -20.68
N LEU A 157 2.30 -7.11 -20.55
CA LEU A 157 2.80 -7.54 -19.25
C LEU A 157 3.50 -6.42 -18.49
N SER A 158 4.25 -5.54 -19.19
CA SER A 158 4.88 -4.37 -18.56
C SER A 158 3.84 -3.43 -17.93
N GLU A 159 2.74 -3.17 -18.64
CA GLU A 159 1.66 -2.30 -18.15
C GLU A 159 0.91 -2.91 -16.95
N LEU A 160 0.65 -4.22 -16.98
CA LEU A 160 0.08 -4.94 -15.84
C LEU A 160 1.01 -4.89 -14.62
N ASN A 161 2.32 -5.06 -14.83
CA ASN A 161 3.31 -5.00 -13.76
C ASN A 161 3.42 -3.60 -13.15
N LYS A 162 3.36 -2.52 -13.95
CA LYS A 162 3.32 -1.14 -13.44
C LYS A 162 2.09 -0.92 -12.56
N SER A 163 0.94 -1.43 -12.96
CA SER A 163 -0.31 -1.29 -12.20
C SER A 163 -0.23 -2.02 -10.86
N LYS A 164 0.28 -3.26 -10.84
CA LYS A 164 0.51 -4.02 -9.60
C LYS A 164 1.52 -3.33 -8.67
N LEU A 165 2.60 -2.79 -9.23
CA LEU A 165 3.57 -2.02 -8.44
C LEU A 165 2.91 -0.77 -7.86
N ALA A 166 2.08 -0.06 -8.62
CA ALA A 166 1.35 1.09 -8.10
C ALA A 166 0.42 0.73 -6.93
N GLN A 167 -0.29 -0.41 -6.99
CA GLN A 167 -1.07 -0.92 -5.87
C GLN A 167 -0.21 -1.18 -4.63
N TYR A 168 0.94 -1.82 -4.79
CA TYR A 168 1.88 -2.07 -3.69
C TYR A 168 2.38 -0.76 -3.05
N VAL A 169 2.74 0.24 -3.86
CA VAL A 169 3.23 1.55 -3.37
C VAL A 169 2.12 2.31 -2.64
N VAL A 170 0.87 2.22 -3.10
CA VAL A 170 -0.30 2.81 -2.45
C VAL A 170 -0.61 2.10 -1.14
N HIS A 171 -0.50 0.77 -1.10
CA HIS A 171 -0.63 0.03 0.15
C HIS A 171 0.40 0.49 1.20
N ARG A 172 1.68 0.63 0.80
CA ARG A 172 2.73 1.19 1.66
C ARG A 172 2.42 2.61 2.12
N LYS A 173 1.83 3.44 1.27
CA LYS A 173 1.37 4.80 1.66
C LYS A 173 0.35 4.73 2.80
N TYR A 174 -0.63 3.82 2.74
CA TYR A 174 -1.61 3.64 3.83
C TYR A 174 -0.97 3.20 5.14
N ILE A 175 0.01 2.29 5.08
CA ILE A 175 0.77 1.87 6.28
C ILE A 175 1.56 3.03 6.86
N ILE A 176 2.21 3.85 6.03
CA ILE A 176 2.93 5.06 6.46
C ILE A 176 1.98 6.05 7.12
N GLU A 177 0.80 6.28 6.55
CA GLU A 177 -0.21 7.19 7.11
C GLU A 177 -0.77 6.65 8.44
N LEU A 178 -0.93 5.34 8.57
CA LEU A 178 -1.32 4.71 9.83
C LEU A 178 -0.23 4.88 10.90
N PHE A 179 1.03 4.67 10.53
CA PHE A 179 2.18 4.90 11.40
C PHE A 179 2.26 6.35 11.83
N GLU A 180 2.14 7.30 10.90
CA GLU A 180 2.12 8.75 11.20
C GLU A 180 1.02 9.11 12.21
N LYS A 181 -0.21 8.65 11.97
CA LYS A 181 -1.33 8.90 12.90
C LYS A 181 -1.11 8.29 14.29
N SER A 182 -0.34 7.20 14.39
CA SER A 182 0.00 6.60 15.68
C SER A 182 0.99 7.43 16.50
N LEU A 183 1.68 8.39 15.86
CA LEU A 183 2.59 9.32 16.53
C LEU A 183 1.88 10.57 17.07
N ASP A 184 0.66 10.86 16.60
CA ASP A 184 -0.12 12.02 17.03
C ASP A 184 -0.79 11.80 18.41
N LEU A 185 -1.23 12.91 19.01
CA LEU A 185 -2.11 12.86 20.18
C LEU A 185 -3.48 12.30 19.76
N ASN A 186 -3.94 11.28 20.47
CA ASN A 186 -5.31 10.80 20.30
C ASN A 186 -6.35 11.78 20.85
N GLN A 187 -7.63 11.47 20.66
CA GLN A 187 -8.75 12.31 21.12
C GLN A 187 -8.75 12.61 22.63
N LYS A 188 -7.99 11.86 23.43
CA LYS A 188 -7.84 12.07 24.87
C LYS A 188 -6.60 12.91 25.22
N GLY A 189 -5.91 13.47 24.22
CA GLY A 189 -4.70 14.26 24.40
C GLY A 189 -3.50 13.42 24.87
N LYS A 190 -3.45 12.13 24.54
CA LYS A 190 -2.34 11.24 24.89
C LYS A 190 -1.74 10.61 23.65
N TYR A 191 -0.43 10.41 23.64
CA TYR A 191 0.24 9.58 22.64
C TYR A 191 -0.20 8.12 22.74
N GLU A 192 -0.19 7.41 21.62
CA GLU A 192 -0.45 5.97 21.58
C GLU A 192 0.56 5.17 22.41
N LEU A 193 0.23 3.91 22.67
CA LEU A 193 1.12 2.99 23.37
C LEU A 193 2.20 2.47 22.41
N GLU A 194 3.36 2.14 22.95
CA GLU A 194 4.46 1.48 22.25
C GLU A 194 3.99 0.25 21.46
N LYS A 195 3.11 -0.54 22.08
CA LYS A 195 2.47 -1.69 21.46
C LYS A 195 1.78 -1.36 20.13
N THR A 196 1.09 -0.22 20.01
CA THR A 196 0.38 0.17 18.79
C THR A 196 1.37 0.34 17.63
N ILE A 197 2.51 0.98 17.89
CA ILE A 197 3.55 1.23 16.89
C ILE A 197 4.27 -0.05 16.52
N HIS A 198 4.60 -0.86 17.53
CA HIS A 198 5.18 -2.18 17.35
C HIS A 198 4.26 -3.01 16.44
N ASP A 199 2.97 -3.15 16.76
CA ASP A 199 2.01 -3.96 15.99
C ASP A 199 1.85 -3.47 14.52
N ILE A 200 2.04 -2.18 14.24
CA ILE A 200 2.07 -1.65 12.85
C ILE A 200 3.30 -2.17 12.09
N VAL A 201 4.47 -2.22 12.75
CA VAL A 201 5.72 -2.72 12.16
C VAL A 201 5.70 -4.25 12.03
N PHE A 202 5.33 -4.95 13.11
CA PHE A 202 5.17 -6.40 13.15
C PHE A 202 4.28 -6.81 14.36
N PRO A 203 3.35 -7.77 14.22
CA PRO A 203 2.46 -8.16 15.31
C PRO A 203 3.18 -8.74 16.55
N THR A 204 2.89 -8.19 17.72
CA THR A 204 3.42 -8.66 19.01
C THR A 204 3.08 -10.12 19.32
N LYS A 205 3.99 -10.81 20.01
CA LYS A 205 3.86 -12.21 20.45
C LYS A 205 3.76 -13.23 19.32
N LYS A 206 4.16 -12.86 18.10
CA LYS A 206 4.22 -13.74 16.94
C LYS A 206 5.65 -13.94 16.46
N ASP A 207 5.84 -14.93 15.62
CA ASP A 207 7.07 -15.11 14.85
C ASP A 207 6.80 -15.09 13.34
N SER A 208 7.88 -15.05 12.55
CA SER A 208 7.81 -14.92 11.09
C SER A 208 7.17 -16.10 10.36
N ASP A 209 6.96 -17.25 11.01
CA ASP A 209 6.20 -18.35 10.41
C ASP A 209 4.68 -18.24 10.69
N GLU A 210 4.27 -17.38 11.63
CA GLU A 210 2.86 -17.12 11.98
C GLU A 210 2.28 -15.88 11.27
N VAL A 211 3.14 -15.05 10.67
CA VAL A 211 2.77 -13.78 10.01
C VAL A 211 3.16 -13.84 8.54
N LEU A 212 2.18 -13.63 7.65
CA LEU A 212 2.41 -13.56 6.21
C LEU A 212 3.39 -12.44 5.88
N PHE A 213 4.23 -12.64 4.87
CA PHE A 213 5.26 -11.67 4.48
C PHE A 213 4.67 -10.30 4.15
N GLU A 214 3.49 -10.27 3.54
CA GLU A 214 2.75 -9.06 3.18
C GLU A 214 2.29 -8.25 4.40
N ASP A 215 2.16 -8.89 5.56
CA ASP A 215 1.76 -8.25 6.83
C ASP A 215 2.98 -7.80 7.66
N GLN A 216 4.20 -7.92 7.13
CA GLN A 216 5.45 -7.55 7.80
C GLN A 216 5.96 -6.20 7.31
N ASN A 217 5.73 -5.14 8.09
CA ASN A 217 6.10 -3.77 7.72
C ASN A 217 7.48 -3.35 8.24
N LEU A 218 8.42 -4.30 8.33
CA LEU A 218 9.80 -4.05 8.79
C LEU A 218 10.53 -3.01 7.93
N TRP A 219 10.12 -2.90 6.67
CA TRP A 219 10.58 -1.88 5.73
C TRP A 219 10.31 -0.46 6.23
N LEU A 220 9.40 -0.23 7.19
CA LEU A 220 9.23 1.08 7.83
C LEU A 220 10.55 1.55 8.46
N ILE A 221 11.30 0.64 9.09
CA ILE A 221 12.61 0.92 9.69
C ILE A 221 13.69 0.89 8.60
N ASP A 222 13.86 -0.27 7.95
CA ASP A 222 14.88 -0.49 6.91
C ASP A 222 14.44 -1.64 5.98
N GLU A 223 14.56 -1.44 4.66
CA GLU A 223 14.19 -2.46 3.65
C GLU A 223 14.97 -3.77 3.83
N ARG A 224 16.20 -3.70 4.37
CA ARG A 224 17.05 -4.87 4.60
C ARG A 224 16.43 -5.83 5.61
N LEU A 225 15.59 -5.35 6.52
CA LEU A 225 14.93 -6.17 7.53
C LEU A 225 13.94 -7.18 6.94
N SER A 226 13.45 -6.94 5.72
CA SER A 226 12.57 -7.87 5.01
C SER A 226 13.27 -9.16 4.56
N PHE A 227 14.60 -9.22 4.52
CA PHE A 227 15.35 -10.39 4.02
C PHE A 227 15.83 -11.35 5.13
N HIS A 228 15.06 -11.48 6.20
CA HIS A 228 15.43 -12.33 7.34
C HIS A 228 15.07 -13.80 7.12
N THR A 229 15.75 -14.70 7.84
CA THR A 229 15.40 -16.13 7.87
C THR A 229 14.38 -16.45 8.95
N PHE A 230 14.50 -15.78 10.09
CA PHE A 230 13.60 -15.97 11.23
C PHE A 230 13.50 -14.67 12.03
N LEU A 231 12.30 -14.35 12.51
CA LEU A 231 12.04 -13.21 13.39
C LEU A 231 11.10 -13.66 14.50
N THR A 232 11.36 -13.18 15.72
CA THR A 232 10.46 -13.29 16.87
C THR A 232 10.14 -11.91 17.44
N SER A 233 8.90 -11.69 17.87
CA SER A 233 8.40 -10.40 18.34
C SER A 233 7.76 -10.51 19.73
N ASP A 234 8.22 -9.71 20.71
CA ASP A 234 7.74 -9.68 22.10
C ASP A 234 7.59 -11.10 22.71
N LYS A 235 8.54 -12.00 22.44
CA LYS A 235 8.59 -13.34 23.04
C LYS A 235 9.76 -13.42 24.04
N PRO A 236 9.58 -14.09 25.20
CA PRO A 236 10.67 -14.36 26.13
C PRO A 236 11.87 -15.03 25.46
N LEU A 237 13.09 -14.60 25.77
CA LEU A 237 14.30 -15.20 25.20
C LEU A 237 14.38 -16.71 25.45
N ASN A 238 14.01 -17.17 26.65
CA ASN A 238 13.99 -18.59 27.00
C ASN A 238 12.93 -19.43 26.23
N SER A 239 12.01 -18.79 25.52
CA SER A 239 11.03 -19.47 24.68
C SER A 239 11.51 -19.69 23.24
N ILE A 240 12.65 -19.10 22.87
CA ILE A 240 13.22 -19.20 21.53
C ILE A 240 13.92 -20.55 21.38
N GLU A 241 13.46 -21.34 20.41
CA GLU A 241 13.98 -22.69 20.18
C GLU A 241 15.50 -22.67 19.93
N GLY A 242 16.23 -23.47 20.72
CA GLY A 242 17.69 -23.62 20.63
C GLY A 242 18.51 -22.56 21.37
N LEU A 243 17.90 -21.47 21.85
CA LEU A 243 18.61 -20.43 22.62
C LEU A 243 18.79 -20.88 24.07
N GLU A 244 20.05 -21.11 24.48
CA GLU A 244 20.38 -21.59 25.83
C GLU A 244 20.37 -20.43 26.85
N THR A 245 19.19 -20.00 27.28
CA THR A 245 19.05 -18.91 28.26
C THR A 245 17.83 -19.09 29.16
N GLU A 246 17.97 -18.70 30.43
CA GLU A 246 16.88 -18.66 31.41
C GLU A 246 16.17 -17.28 31.45
N SER A 247 16.63 -16.31 30.64
CA SER A 247 16.06 -14.97 30.62
C SER A 247 14.61 -14.97 30.13
N ILE A 248 13.75 -14.31 30.90
CA ILE A 248 12.34 -14.06 30.56
C ILE A 248 12.13 -12.74 29.83
N ASP A 249 13.22 -12.02 29.53
CA ASP A 249 13.15 -10.72 28.89
C ASP A 249 12.67 -10.85 27.45
N ARG A 250 12.07 -9.77 26.95
CA ARG A 250 11.35 -9.76 25.69
C ARG A 250 11.87 -8.61 24.84
N PRO A 251 12.80 -8.88 23.92
CA PRO A 251 13.09 -7.93 22.86
C PRO A 251 11.83 -7.67 22.04
N ASP A 252 11.63 -6.42 21.61
CA ASP A 252 10.50 -6.11 20.74
C ASP A 252 10.58 -6.88 19.43
N LEU A 253 11.70 -6.76 18.69
CA LEU A 253 12.00 -7.62 17.55
C LEU A 253 13.40 -8.20 17.67
N LEU A 254 13.50 -9.50 17.43
CA LEU A 254 14.75 -10.22 17.32
C LEU A 254 14.76 -10.98 16.00
N ILE A 255 15.68 -10.58 15.11
CA ILE A 255 15.73 -10.97 13.70
C ILE A 255 17.05 -11.69 13.44
N PHE A 256 17.00 -12.87 12.84
CA PHE A 256 18.15 -13.71 12.61
C PHE A 256 18.46 -13.92 11.12
N ASN A 257 19.76 -14.05 10.87
CA ASN A 257 20.33 -14.35 9.56
C ASN A 257 19.83 -13.35 8.50
N ASN A 258 19.98 -12.07 8.84
CA ASN A 258 19.69 -10.96 7.95
C ASN A 258 20.99 -10.56 7.22
N PRO A 259 21.02 -10.52 5.88
CA PRO A 259 22.18 -10.06 5.12
C PRO A 259 22.33 -8.52 5.22
N ILE A 260 22.71 -8.02 6.39
CA ILE A 260 23.03 -6.59 6.59
C ILE A 260 24.48 -6.28 6.17
N SER A 261 25.34 -7.30 6.05
CA SER A 261 26.77 -7.14 5.76
C SER A 261 27.02 -6.71 4.31
N PHE A 262 27.96 -5.78 4.12
CA PHE A 262 28.45 -5.26 2.82
C PHE A 262 29.18 -6.29 1.93
N ILE A 263 29.01 -7.57 2.19
CA ILE A 263 29.71 -8.66 1.51
C ILE A 263 28.72 -9.30 0.53
N GLU A 264 28.85 -8.94 -0.74
CA GLU A 264 28.12 -9.57 -1.85
C GLU A 264 28.66 -10.98 -2.12
N GLY A 265 27.77 -11.98 -2.23
CA GLY A 265 28.09 -13.35 -2.64
C GLY A 265 27.19 -14.41 -1.99
N GLU A 266 26.84 -15.47 -2.73
CA GLU A 266 26.02 -16.60 -2.26
C GLU A 266 26.67 -17.41 -1.11
N ASP A 267 27.97 -17.23 -0.89
CA ASP A 267 28.77 -17.94 0.12
C ASP A 267 29.06 -17.12 1.39
N ALA A 268 28.40 -15.98 1.62
CA ALA A 268 28.68 -15.12 2.78
C ALA A 268 28.24 -15.78 4.12
N PRO A 269 29.16 -16.20 5.02
CA PRO A 269 28.83 -16.99 6.20
C PRO A 269 28.46 -16.11 7.40
N PHE A 270 27.58 -15.11 7.22
CA PHE A 270 27.29 -14.16 8.29
C PHE A 270 25.91 -14.38 8.89
N ASN A 271 25.86 -15.22 9.93
CA ASN A 271 24.82 -15.11 10.94
C ASN A 271 24.95 -13.73 11.58
N SER A 272 24.13 -12.78 11.17
CA SER A 272 23.91 -11.53 11.91
C SER A 272 22.63 -11.63 12.73
N VAL A 273 22.58 -10.86 13.81
CA VAL A 273 21.40 -10.72 14.66
C VAL A 273 21.01 -9.26 14.66
N VAL A 274 19.73 -8.98 14.41
CA VAL A 274 19.17 -7.63 14.53
C VAL A 274 18.25 -7.58 15.72
N LEU A 275 18.41 -6.55 16.54
CA LEU A 275 17.43 -6.19 17.56
C LEU A 275 16.76 -4.89 17.17
N VAL A 276 15.45 -4.81 17.34
CA VAL A 276 14.73 -3.55 17.33
C VAL A 276 14.06 -3.41 18.68
N GLU A 277 14.20 -2.24 19.29
CA GLU A 277 13.53 -1.86 20.52
C GLU A 277 12.79 -0.54 20.26
N PHE A 278 11.49 -0.53 20.54
CA PHE A 278 10.68 0.68 20.47
C PHE A 278 10.55 1.29 21.86
N LYS A 279 10.34 2.60 21.92
CA LYS A 279 9.80 3.26 23.11
C LYS A 279 8.54 4.01 22.76
N ARG A 280 7.69 4.26 23.74
CA ARG A 280 6.51 5.12 23.54
C ARG A 280 6.91 6.49 22.95
N PRO A 281 6.16 7.05 21.98
CA PRO A 281 6.38 8.40 21.49
C PRO A 281 6.33 9.43 22.62
N MET A 282 7.23 10.41 22.55
CA MET A 282 7.38 11.50 23.49
C MET A 282 7.50 11.03 24.94
N ARG A 283 8.05 9.82 25.17
CA ARG A 283 8.35 9.33 26.52
C ARG A 283 9.41 10.24 27.15
N ASP A 284 9.14 10.69 28.37
CA ASP A 284 10.02 11.55 29.17
C ASP A 284 10.27 10.98 30.58
N ASN A 285 9.31 10.19 31.07
CA ASN A 285 9.26 9.60 32.39
C ASN A 285 10.14 8.35 32.58
N TYR A 286 11.34 8.32 32.01
CA TYR A 286 12.30 7.25 32.24
C TYR A 286 12.84 7.24 33.68
N ASP A 287 12.83 6.08 34.35
CA ASP A 287 13.59 5.83 35.58
C ASP A 287 15.09 5.69 35.25
N PRO A 288 15.97 6.56 35.75
CA PRO A 288 17.38 6.53 35.37
C PRO A 288 18.16 5.27 35.76
N GLU A 289 17.67 4.50 36.72
CA GLU A 289 18.35 3.29 37.20
C GLU A 289 17.84 2.01 36.51
N LYS A 290 16.67 2.07 35.84
CA LYS A 290 15.97 0.87 35.35
C LYS A 290 15.56 0.94 33.89
N ASP A 291 15.32 2.14 33.37
CA ASP A 291 14.70 2.32 32.06
C ASP A 291 15.69 2.77 30.98
N ASN A 292 17.01 2.64 31.19
CA ASN A 292 17.99 3.02 30.16
C ASN A 292 17.87 2.07 28.94
N PRO A 293 17.32 2.54 27.80
CA PRO A 293 17.05 1.67 26.66
C PRO A 293 18.32 1.18 25.96
N ILE A 294 19.43 1.92 26.07
CA ILE A 294 20.71 1.53 25.48
C ILE A 294 21.30 0.35 26.26
N GLU A 295 21.26 0.42 27.59
CA GLU A 295 21.67 -0.69 28.45
C GLU A 295 20.79 -1.91 28.28
N GLN A 296 19.48 -1.73 28.14
CA GLN A 296 18.53 -2.81 27.86
C GLN A 296 18.90 -3.58 26.58
N ILE A 297 19.23 -2.87 25.49
CA ILE A 297 19.69 -3.49 24.24
C ILE A 297 21.01 -4.24 24.45
N TYR A 298 21.98 -3.64 25.15
CA TYR A 298 23.27 -4.27 25.42
C TYR A 298 23.17 -5.53 26.27
N ASP A 299 22.24 -5.54 27.22
CA ASP A 299 21.92 -6.70 28.04
C ASP A 299 21.26 -7.82 27.21
N TYR A 300 20.34 -7.48 26.29
CA TYR A 300 19.81 -8.44 25.32
C TYR A 300 20.90 -9.06 24.46
N VAL A 301 21.81 -8.26 23.90
CA VAL A 301 22.95 -8.75 23.11
C VAL A 301 23.78 -9.75 23.93
N SER A 302 24.09 -9.40 25.18
CA SER A 302 24.88 -10.25 26.08
C SER A 302 24.18 -11.59 26.34
N LYS A 303 22.88 -11.56 26.64
CA LYS A 303 22.06 -12.75 26.90
C LYS A 303 21.90 -13.64 25.67
N ILE A 304 21.68 -13.04 24.50
CA ILE A 304 21.55 -13.78 23.24
C ILE A 304 22.87 -14.43 22.85
N ARG A 305 24.00 -13.72 23.01
CA ARG A 305 25.34 -14.29 22.77
C ARG A 305 25.63 -15.45 23.72
N ALA A 306 25.29 -15.33 25.00
CA ALA A 306 25.44 -16.41 25.97
C ALA A 306 24.59 -17.65 25.62
N GLY A 307 23.48 -17.46 24.88
CA GLY A 307 22.61 -18.54 24.40
C GLY A 307 23.17 -19.39 23.26
N LYS A 308 24.34 -19.03 22.70
CA LYS A 308 25.19 -19.79 21.74
C LYS A 308 24.60 -20.20 20.39
N GLN A 309 23.31 -20.46 20.28
CA GLN A 309 22.69 -20.88 19.03
C GLN A 309 21.19 -20.61 19.06
N ILE A 310 20.58 -20.66 17.88
CA ILE A 310 19.14 -20.87 17.74
C ILE A 310 18.91 -22.07 16.83
N THR A 311 17.75 -22.71 16.97
CA THR A 311 17.32 -23.80 16.10
C THR A 311 15.99 -23.45 15.47
N ARG A 312 15.87 -23.59 14.15
CA ARG A 312 14.61 -23.40 13.44
C ARG A 312 14.47 -24.42 12.33
N LYS A 313 13.32 -25.11 12.29
CA LYS A 313 13.01 -26.16 11.29
C LYS A 313 14.13 -27.20 11.18
N GLY A 314 14.72 -27.58 12.32
CA GLY A 314 15.82 -28.54 12.42
C GLY A 314 17.21 -28.01 11.99
N ARG A 315 17.31 -26.76 11.51
CA ARG A 315 18.59 -26.10 11.21
C ARG A 315 19.10 -25.32 12.42
N ARG A 316 20.40 -25.43 12.70
CA ARG A 316 21.06 -24.68 13.77
C ARG A 316 21.74 -23.46 13.20
N TYR A 317 21.52 -22.30 13.81
CA TYR A 317 22.22 -21.07 13.50
C TYR A 317 23.09 -20.71 14.71
N PRO A 318 24.41 -20.99 14.65
CA PRO A 318 25.30 -20.69 15.76
C PRO A 318 25.47 -19.18 15.94
N ILE A 319 25.40 -18.73 17.19
CA ILE A 319 25.74 -17.39 17.66
C ILE A 319 27.14 -17.50 18.27
N LYS A 320 28.13 -17.04 17.53
CA LYS A 320 29.53 -17.06 17.94
C LYS A 320 29.93 -15.73 18.55
N ASP A 321 31.11 -15.66 19.16
CA ASP A 321 31.66 -14.40 19.61
C ASP A 321 31.89 -13.42 18.43
N GLU A 322 32.08 -13.94 17.21
CA GLU A 322 32.18 -13.14 15.96
C GLU A 322 30.82 -12.70 15.40
N THR A 323 29.70 -13.16 15.96
CA THR A 323 28.38 -12.77 15.47
C THR A 323 28.15 -11.28 15.70
N TRP A 324 27.87 -10.59 14.59
CA TRP A 324 27.57 -9.16 14.58
C TRP A 324 26.13 -8.91 15.02
N PHE A 325 25.97 -7.95 15.93
CA PHE A 325 24.68 -7.43 16.32
C PHE A 325 24.46 -6.05 15.71
N TYR A 326 23.31 -5.87 15.07
CA TYR A 326 22.82 -4.57 14.61
C TYR A 326 21.58 -4.23 15.41
N THR A 327 21.51 -3.06 16.01
CA THR A 327 20.41 -2.73 16.91
C THR A 327 19.82 -1.38 16.55
N TYR A 328 18.49 -1.33 16.48
CA TYR A 328 17.73 -0.12 16.26
C TYR A 328 16.98 0.21 17.55
N LEU A 329 17.29 1.37 18.13
CA LEU A 329 16.47 1.97 19.18
C LEU A 329 15.58 3.02 18.54
N VAL A 330 14.27 2.78 18.49
CA VAL A 330 13.31 3.73 17.92
C VAL A 330 12.63 4.50 19.04
N CYS A 331 13.04 5.74 19.26
CA CYS A 331 12.50 6.61 20.30
C CYS A 331 12.73 8.09 20.01
N ASP A 332 11.89 8.96 20.58
CA ASP A 332 12.16 10.39 20.57
C ASP A 332 13.31 10.76 21.51
N ILE A 333 14.11 11.74 21.10
CA ILE A 333 15.30 12.16 21.82
C ILE A 333 14.93 13.25 22.84
N ASN A 334 15.27 12.99 24.11
CA ASN A 334 15.20 13.95 25.20
C ASN A 334 16.56 14.02 25.92
N ASP A 335 16.70 14.92 26.90
CA ASP A 335 17.94 15.13 27.65
C ASP A 335 18.53 13.83 28.27
N LYS A 336 17.68 12.87 28.66
CA LYS A 336 18.13 11.59 29.22
C LYS A 336 18.73 10.69 28.13
N ILE A 337 18.05 10.57 26.99
CA ILE A 337 18.55 9.80 25.85
C ILE A 337 19.87 10.40 25.33
N GLU A 338 19.97 11.73 25.21
CA GLU A 338 21.22 12.39 24.81
C GLU A 338 22.36 12.10 25.78
N LYS A 339 22.08 12.18 27.10
CA LYS A 339 23.06 11.89 28.14
C LYS A 339 23.54 10.44 28.09
N TRP A 340 22.64 9.46 27.94
CA TRP A 340 23.01 8.05 27.84
C TRP A 340 23.73 7.71 26.54
N ALA A 341 23.32 8.30 25.42
CA ALA A 341 24.03 8.17 24.15
C ALA A 341 25.47 8.69 24.28
N SER A 342 25.68 9.81 24.98
CA SER A 342 27.02 10.33 25.28
C SER A 342 27.83 9.36 26.16
N TYR A 343 27.23 8.79 27.21
CA TYR A 343 27.90 7.82 28.09
C TYR A 343 28.26 6.52 27.36
N ALA A 344 27.43 6.09 26.42
CA ALA A 344 27.71 4.98 25.52
C ALA A 344 28.66 5.34 24.36
N GLN A 345 29.20 6.57 24.33
CA GLN A 345 30.12 7.08 23.31
C GLN A 345 29.53 7.03 21.88
N LEU A 346 28.22 7.21 21.76
CA LEU A 346 27.54 7.28 20.47
C LEU A 346 27.76 8.66 19.83
N SER A 347 27.87 8.67 18.51
CA SER A 347 28.00 9.87 17.70
C SER A 347 26.64 10.31 17.17
N LYS A 348 26.38 11.61 17.08
CA LYS A 348 25.18 12.12 16.38
C LYS A 348 25.24 11.75 14.90
N THR A 349 24.10 11.41 14.32
CA THR A 349 23.95 11.24 12.86
C THR A 349 24.20 12.57 12.14
N TYR A 350 24.49 12.52 10.84
CA TYR A 350 24.80 13.72 10.04
C TYR A 350 23.65 14.74 9.97
N ASP A 351 22.40 14.27 10.03
CA ASP A 351 21.20 15.11 10.11
C ASP A 351 20.98 15.70 11.51
N GLY A 352 21.74 15.25 12.52
CA GLY A 352 21.64 15.68 13.92
C GLY A 352 20.41 15.14 14.67
N LEU A 353 19.60 14.30 14.03
CA LEU A 353 18.32 13.83 14.55
C LEU A 353 18.39 12.48 15.28
N GLY A 354 19.51 11.76 15.17
CA GLY A 354 19.71 10.43 15.74
C GLY A 354 21.11 10.26 16.31
N TYR A 355 21.40 9.05 16.78
CA TYR A 355 22.73 8.66 17.22
C TYR A 355 23.12 7.31 16.61
N TYR A 356 24.41 7.06 16.47
CA TYR A 356 24.92 5.75 16.08
C TYR A 356 26.27 5.49 16.73
N GLY A 357 26.62 4.22 16.90
CA GLY A 357 27.93 3.87 17.42
C GLY A 357 28.14 2.36 17.52
N TYR A 358 29.39 1.98 17.67
CA TYR A 358 29.79 0.58 17.77
C TYR A 358 30.39 0.28 19.14
N ASN A 359 29.72 -0.59 19.89
CA ASN A 359 30.26 -1.15 21.12
C ASN A 359 31.20 -2.31 20.76
N LYS A 360 32.50 -2.11 20.98
CA LYS A 360 33.55 -3.07 20.61
C LYS A 360 33.49 -4.36 21.43
N ASP A 361 33.20 -4.26 22.72
CA ASP A 361 33.17 -5.42 23.63
C ASP A 361 31.98 -6.32 23.31
N LEU A 362 30.83 -5.71 23.03
CA LEU A 362 29.62 -6.42 22.62
C LEU A 362 29.56 -6.73 21.12
N ARG A 363 30.52 -6.25 20.32
CA ARG A 363 30.48 -6.30 18.84
C ARG A 363 29.10 -5.94 18.28
N CYS A 364 28.57 -4.84 18.79
CA CYS A 364 27.20 -4.41 18.58
C CYS A 364 27.20 -3.00 17.99
N MET A 365 26.61 -2.85 16.80
CA MET A 365 26.28 -1.55 16.23
C MET A 365 24.91 -1.14 16.73
N ILE A 366 24.80 0.04 17.32
CA ILE A 366 23.52 0.65 17.72
C ILE A 366 23.24 1.87 16.87
N GLU A 367 22.01 2.01 16.43
CA GLU A 367 21.46 3.19 15.77
C GLU A 367 20.19 3.63 16.51
N ILE A 368 20.20 4.85 17.03
CA ILE A 368 19.05 5.50 17.66
C ILE A 368 18.35 6.33 16.59
N LEU A 369 17.13 5.95 16.26
CA LEU A 369 16.27 6.59 15.28
C LEU A 369 15.09 7.25 15.98
N THR A 370 14.82 8.50 15.64
CA THR A 370 13.55 9.14 16.03
C THR A 370 12.40 8.61 15.19
N PHE A 371 11.17 8.70 15.73
CA PHE A 371 9.98 8.34 14.96
C PHE A 371 9.84 9.17 13.68
N ASP A 372 10.20 10.45 13.74
CA ASP A 372 10.24 11.35 12.59
C ASP A 372 11.25 10.89 11.52
N GLN A 373 12.43 10.42 11.91
CA GLN A 373 13.40 9.86 10.96
C GLN A 373 12.88 8.60 10.28
N VAL A 374 12.28 7.68 11.05
CA VAL A 374 11.66 6.46 10.50
C VAL A 374 10.58 6.84 9.49
N LEU A 375 9.68 7.75 9.86
CA LEU A 375 8.60 8.23 9.00
C LEU A 375 9.13 8.92 7.74
N ALA A 376 10.07 9.85 7.88
CA ALA A 376 10.66 10.58 6.77
C ALA A 376 11.40 9.64 5.78
N ASN A 377 12.15 8.68 6.31
CA ASN A 377 12.85 7.69 5.49
C ASN A 377 11.87 6.75 4.78
N ALA A 378 10.80 6.30 5.45
CA ALA A 378 9.75 5.50 4.84
C ALA A 378 9.02 6.27 3.71
N LYS A 379 8.63 7.53 3.95
CA LYS A 379 8.05 8.43 2.94
C LYS A 379 8.98 8.61 1.74
N LYS A 380 10.27 8.88 1.98
CA LYS A 380 11.27 9.08 0.92
C LYS A 380 11.45 7.83 0.08
N ARG A 381 11.55 6.64 0.69
CA ARG A 381 11.68 5.36 -0.01
C ARG A 381 10.43 5.05 -0.84
N ASN A 382 9.24 5.25 -0.27
CA ASN A 382 8.00 5.03 -1.01
C ASN A 382 7.86 5.99 -2.20
N ARG A 383 8.28 7.25 -2.04
CA ARG A 383 8.29 8.24 -3.14
C ARG A 383 9.19 7.85 -4.31
N VAL A 384 10.32 7.19 -4.07
CA VAL A 384 11.19 6.69 -5.16
C VAL A 384 10.44 5.67 -6.03
N LEU A 385 9.59 4.85 -5.42
CA LEU A 385 8.76 3.88 -6.16
C LEU A 385 7.67 4.57 -6.99
N PHE A 386 7.05 5.64 -6.47
CA PHE A 386 6.16 6.52 -7.25
C PHE A 386 6.87 7.13 -8.47
N ASN A 387 8.06 7.70 -8.28
CA ASN A 387 8.86 8.25 -9.38
C ASN A 387 9.15 7.21 -10.48
N LYS A 388 9.41 5.95 -10.09
CA LYS A 388 9.66 4.84 -11.05
C LYS A 388 8.40 4.46 -11.83
N LEU A 389 7.22 4.70 -11.26
CA LEU A 389 5.92 4.58 -11.92
C LEU A 389 5.57 5.81 -12.79
N GLY A 390 6.42 6.84 -12.76
CA GLY A 390 6.22 8.11 -13.48
C GLY A 390 5.12 8.99 -12.86
N VAL A 391 4.86 8.83 -11.56
CA VAL A 391 3.85 9.59 -10.80
C VAL A 391 4.48 10.26 -9.58
#